data_AF-A0A7U9SHL9-F1
#
_entry.id   AF-A0A7U9SHL9-F1
#
_cell.length_a   1.000
_cell.length_b   1.000
_cell.length_c   1.000
_cell.angle_alpha   90.00
_cell.angle_beta   90.00
_cell.angle_gamma   90.00
#
_symmetry.space_group_name_H-M   'P 1'
#
loop_
_entity.id
_entity.type
_entity.pdbx_description
1 polymer ?
#
loop_
_entity_poly.entity_id
_entity_poly.type
_entity_poly.pdbx_seq_one_letter_code
_entity_poly.pdbx_strand_id
1 'polypeptide(L)'
;MEDITEVKDIVQIILRTDEIERDGSNGSNISIPIYDISSEEFLEFAENAIASETKEGMVNTISNLKRALECEMDMFFESINVKRIFDKKNLKFEKKSQFLADIGLFPIQTINKLTL
;
A
#
# COMPACT_ATOMS: atom_id res chain seq x y z
N MET A 1 -35.41 2.27 0.43
CA MET A 1 -35.12 1.57 1.69
C MET A 1 -36.00 2.23 2.74
N GLU A 2 -36.90 1.48 3.38
CA GLU A 2 -37.72 2.03 4.47
C GLU A 2 -36.81 2.46 5.62
N ASP A 3 -37.12 3.59 6.25
CA ASP A 3 -36.30 4.16 7.33
C ASP A 3 -36.35 3.27 8.57
N ILE A 4 -35.18 2.95 9.13
CA ILE A 4 -35.04 2.18 10.37
C ILE A 4 -35.28 3.14 11.53
N THR A 5 -36.38 2.95 12.27
CA THR A 5 -36.80 3.88 13.33
C THR A 5 -36.89 3.22 14.70
N GLU A 6 -37.11 1.90 14.76
CA GLU A 6 -37.27 1.13 15.99
C GLU A 6 -36.52 -0.21 15.93
N VAL A 7 -36.24 -0.80 17.11
CA VAL A 7 -35.53 -2.10 17.23
C VAL A 7 -36.25 -3.23 16.49
N LYS A 8 -37.59 -3.17 16.42
CA LYS A 8 -38.41 -4.15 15.68
C LYS A 8 -38.06 -4.20 14.19
N ASP A 9 -37.66 -3.06 13.61
CA ASP A 9 -37.34 -2.94 12.18
C ASP A 9 -36.04 -3.68 11.87
N ILE A 10 -35.06 -3.60 12.80
CA ILE A 10 -33.79 -4.32 12.72
C ILE A 10 -34.03 -5.84 12.81
N VAL A 11 -34.88 -6.28 13.73
CA VAL A 11 -35.21 -7.72 13.88
C VAL A 11 -35.89 -8.25 12.61
N GLN A 12 -36.78 -7.47 12.00
CA GLN A 12 -37.43 -7.85 10.73
C GLN A 12 -36.43 -7.97 9.57
N ILE A 13 -35.43 -7.09 9.50
CA ILE A 13 -34.37 -7.19 8.48
C ILE A 13 -33.55 -8.46 8.66
N ILE A 14 -33.15 -8.79 9.91
CA ILE A 14 -32.38 -10.01 10.20
C ILE A 14 -33.16 -11.26 9.83
N LEU A 15 -34.46 -11.32 10.14
CA LEU A 15 -35.31 -12.47 9.82
C LEU A 15 -35.51 -12.67 8.31
N ARG A 16 -35.32 -11.62 7.51
CA ARG A 16 -35.43 -11.66 6.05
C ARG A 16 -34.08 -11.76 5.34
N THR A 17 -32.99 -12.04 6.07
CA THR A 17 -31.64 -12.11 5.49
C THR A 17 -31.55 -13.13 4.36
N ASP A 18 -32.30 -14.23 4.44
CA ASP A 18 -32.33 -15.28 3.40
C ASP A 18 -33.04 -14.82 2.11
N GLU A 19 -33.83 -13.74 2.18
CA GLU A 19 -34.49 -13.09 1.04
C GLU A 19 -33.65 -11.95 0.44
N ILE A 20 -32.54 -11.57 1.08
CA ILE A 20 -31.65 -10.53 0.58
C ILE A 20 -30.82 -11.12 -0.57
N GLU A 21 -31.24 -10.85 -1.79
CA GLU A 21 -30.44 -11.15 -2.97
C GLU A 21 -29.21 -10.23 -3.04
N ARG A 22 -28.10 -10.75 -3.58
CA ARG A 22 -26.90 -9.97 -3.84
C ARG A 22 -27.23 -8.84 -4.83
N ASP A 23 -27.35 -7.62 -4.34
CA ASP A 23 -27.49 -6.41 -5.18
C ASP A 23 -26.12 -5.97 -5.72
N GLY A 24 -25.60 -6.78 -6.65
CA GLY A 24 -24.39 -6.50 -7.39
C GLY A 24 -23.08 -6.55 -6.59
N SER A 25 -22.00 -6.73 -7.33
CA SER A 25 -20.62 -6.49 -6.87
C SER A 25 -19.87 -5.99 -8.08
N ASN A 26 -19.41 -4.75 -8.06
CA ASN A 26 -18.54 -4.23 -9.10
C ASN A 26 -17.10 -4.28 -8.61
N GLY A 27 -16.27 -5.09 -9.27
CA GLY A 27 -14.82 -5.01 -9.11
C GLY A 27 -14.29 -3.87 -9.97
N SER A 28 -13.39 -3.06 -9.43
CA SER A 28 -12.53 -2.22 -10.28
C SER A 28 -11.30 -3.03 -10.68
N ASN A 29 -10.87 -2.92 -11.94
CA ASN A 29 -9.54 -3.38 -12.31
C ASN A 29 -8.52 -2.63 -11.45
N ILE A 30 -7.62 -3.37 -10.81
CA ILE A 30 -6.48 -2.78 -10.13
C ILE A 30 -5.59 -2.15 -11.20
N SER A 31 -5.47 -0.83 -11.20
CA SER A 31 -4.54 -0.13 -12.06
C SER A 31 -3.17 -0.19 -11.40
N ILE A 32 -2.21 -0.84 -12.06
CA ILE A 32 -0.82 -0.82 -11.65
C ILE A 32 -0.16 0.37 -12.35
N PRO A 33 0.34 1.37 -11.62
CA PRO A 33 0.99 2.52 -12.25
C PRO A 33 2.29 2.10 -12.93
N ILE A 34 2.58 2.72 -14.08
CA ILE A 34 3.86 2.58 -14.78
C ILE A 34 4.71 3.79 -14.41
N TYR A 35 5.85 3.55 -13.77
CA TYR A 35 6.84 4.57 -13.44
C TYR A 35 7.94 4.63 -14.50
N ASP A 36 8.59 5.78 -14.64
CA ASP A 36 9.73 5.98 -15.55
C ASP A 36 10.91 5.05 -15.21
N ILE A 37 11.10 4.79 -13.92
CA ILE A 37 12.03 3.80 -13.38
C ILE A 37 11.24 2.92 -12.42
N SER A 38 11.17 1.65 -12.73
CA SER A 38 10.50 0.64 -11.92
C SER A 38 11.28 0.29 -10.66
N SER A 39 10.59 -0.33 -9.69
CA SER A 39 11.22 -0.92 -8.50
C SER A 39 12.31 -1.93 -8.89
N GLU A 40 12.04 -2.76 -9.90
CA GLU A 40 12.96 -3.77 -10.43
C GLU A 40 14.25 -3.13 -10.97
N GLU A 41 14.14 -2.04 -11.72
CA GLU A 41 15.31 -1.29 -12.21
C GLU A 41 16.11 -0.67 -11.05
N PHE A 42 15.46 -0.15 -10.00
CA PHE A 42 16.18 0.31 -8.82
C PHE A 42 16.92 -0.83 -8.10
N LEU A 43 16.37 -2.05 -8.06
CA LEU A 43 17.06 -3.21 -7.51
C LEU A 43 18.28 -3.58 -8.37
N GLU A 44 18.14 -3.58 -9.70
CA GLU A 44 19.27 -3.81 -10.62
C GLU A 44 20.38 -2.76 -10.42
N PHE A 45 20.02 -1.49 -10.25
CA PHE A 45 20.99 -0.43 -9.93
C PHE A 45 21.67 -0.65 -8.57
N ALA A 46 20.97 -1.21 -7.60
CA ALA A 46 21.55 -1.53 -6.29
C ALA A 46 22.56 -2.68 -6.36
N GLU A 47 22.24 -3.72 -7.12
CA GLU A 47 23.11 -4.87 -7.40
C GLU A 47 24.38 -4.45 -8.15
N ASN A 48 24.22 -3.65 -9.19
CA ASN A 48 25.35 -3.10 -9.95
C ASN A 48 26.24 -2.20 -9.08
N ALA A 49 25.63 -1.41 -8.18
CA ALA A 49 26.38 -0.55 -7.26
C ALA A 49 27.18 -1.34 -6.22
N ILE A 50 26.61 -2.41 -5.64
CA ILE A 50 27.32 -3.21 -4.61
C ILE A 50 28.46 -4.03 -5.22
N ALA A 51 28.30 -4.48 -6.47
CA ALA A 51 29.34 -5.19 -7.22
C ALA A 51 30.61 -4.36 -7.47
N SER A 52 30.53 -3.02 -7.36
CA SER A 52 31.72 -2.15 -7.47
C SER A 52 32.68 -2.26 -6.28
N GLU A 53 32.23 -2.81 -5.13
CA GLU A 53 33.01 -2.95 -3.89
C GLU A 53 33.64 -1.63 -3.38
N THR A 54 33.10 -0.49 -3.81
CA THR A 54 33.56 0.83 -3.37
C THR A 54 32.65 1.40 -2.27
N LYS A 55 33.18 2.34 -1.49
CA LYS A 55 32.36 3.11 -0.52
C LYS A 55 31.22 3.86 -1.20
N GLU A 56 31.48 4.41 -2.39
CA GLU A 56 30.46 5.07 -3.20
C GLU A 56 29.38 4.08 -3.67
N GLY A 57 29.81 2.89 -4.12
CA GLY A 57 28.94 1.77 -4.46
C GLY A 57 28.00 1.40 -3.32
N MET A 58 28.52 1.24 -2.10
CA MET A 58 27.70 0.95 -0.92
C MET A 58 26.65 2.03 -0.64
N VAL A 59 27.02 3.32 -0.73
CA VAL A 59 26.07 4.43 -0.56
C VAL A 59 24.99 4.40 -1.63
N ASN A 60 25.39 4.17 -2.89
CA ASN A 60 24.47 4.08 -4.01
C ASN A 60 23.52 2.87 -3.89
N THR A 61 24.01 1.72 -3.42
CA THR A 61 23.19 0.55 -3.11
C THR A 61 22.10 0.87 -2.11
N ILE A 62 22.44 1.47 -0.96
CA ILE A 62 21.45 1.86 0.06
C ILE A 62 20.43 2.83 -0.53
N SER A 63 20.91 3.82 -1.29
CA SER A 63 20.04 4.82 -1.91
C SER A 63 19.07 4.20 -2.93
N ASN A 64 19.50 3.21 -3.71
CA ASN A 64 18.67 2.53 -4.70
C ASN A 64 17.68 1.56 -4.06
N LEU A 65 18.09 0.82 -3.02
CA LEU A 65 17.18 -0.03 -2.24
C LEU A 65 16.04 0.77 -1.60
N LYS A 66 16.35 1.96 -1.06
CA LYS A 66 15.33 2.84 -0.50
C LYS A 66 14.32 3.29 -1.57
N ARG A 67 14.80 3.64 -2.77
CA ARG A 67 13.94 4.03 -3.90
C ARG A 67 13.08 2.87 -4.41
N ALA A 68 13.62 1.67 -4.51
CA ALA A 68 12.85 0.48 -4.87
C ALA A 68 11.70 0.27 -3.88
N LEU A 69 11.99 0.32 -2.58
CA LEU A 69 10.98 0.18 -1.53
C LEU A 69 9.92 1.30 -1.58
N GLU A 70 10.32 2.56 -1.72
CA GLU A 70 9.40 3.69 -1.86
C GLU A 70 8.50 3.53 -3.10
N CYS A 71 9.06 3.06 -4.21
CA CYS A 71 8.33 2.79 -5.46
C CYS A 71 7.28 1.68 -5.27
N GLU A 72 7.64 0.55 -4.65
CA GLU A 72 6.71 -0.53 -4.31
C GLU A 72 5.56 -0.06 -3.41
N MET A 73 5.90 0.73 -2.38
CA MET A 73 4.89 1.28 -1.48
C MET A 73 3.92 2.18 -2.23
N ASP A 74 4.42 3.02 -3.15
CA ASP A 74 3.58 3.90 -3.95
C ASP A 74 2.75 3.13 -4.99
N MET A 75 3.29 2.08 -5.60
CA MET A 75 2.51 1.14 -6.44
C MET A 75 1.36 0.52 -5.64
N PHE A 76 1.64 0.03 -4.43
CA PHE A 76 0.63 -0.53 -3.55
C PHE A 76 -0.45 0.50 -3.21
N PHE A 77 -0.09 1.71 -2.79
CA PHE A 77 -1.08 2.73 -2.44
C PHE A 77 -1.91 3.20 -3.65
N GLU A 78 -1.33 3.24 -4.85
CA GLU A 78 -2.08 3.55 -6.07
C GLU A 78 -3.08 2.44 -6.37
N SER A 79 -2.64 1.18 -6.27
CA SER A 79 -3.44 -0.02 -6.56
C SER A 79 -4.71 -0.13 -5.70
N ILE A 80 -4.67 0.40 -4.47
CA ILE A 80 -5.82 0.44 -3.54
C ILE A 80 -6.51 1.83 -3.51
N ASN A 81 -6.19 2.73 -4.45
CA ASN A 81 -6.74 4.08 -4.60
C ASN A 81 -6.54 5.03 -3.40
N VAL A 82 -5.54 4.78 -2.55
CA VAL A 82 -5.24 5.66 -1.39
C VAL A 82 -4.08 6.60 -1.64
N LYS A 83 -3.25 6.40 -2.67
CA LYS A 83 -2.06 7.23 -2.94
C LYS A 83 -2.38 8.72 -2.98
N ARG A 84 -3.51 9.12 -3.59
CA ARG A 84 -3.98 10.51 -3.62
C ARG A 84 -4.11 11.13 -2.21
N ILE A 85 -4.48 10.34 -1.20
CA ILE A 85 -4.57 10.78 0.20
C ILE A 85 -3.17 11.02 0.76
N PHE A 86 -2.24 10.09 0.51
CA PHE A 86 -0.85 10.19 0.93
C PHE A 86 -0.16 11.41 0.31
N ASP A 87 -0.34 11.62 -0.99
CA ASP A 87 0.23 12.74 -1.74
C ASP A 87 -0.31 14.08 -1.23
N LYS A 88 -1.65 14.21 -1.09
CA LYS A 88 -2.30 15.44 -0.59
C LYS A 88 -1.82 15.83 0.81
N LYS A 89 -1.51 14.84 1.64
CA LYS A 89 -1.04 15.05 3.02
C LYS A 89 0.49 15.10 3.12
N ASN A 90 1.22 14.94 2.01
CA ASN A 90 2.68 14.84 1.97
C ASN A 90 3.22 13.83 3.01
N LEU A 91 2.53 12.69 3.12
CA LEU A 91 2.88 11.65 4.10
C LEU A 91 4.24 11.06 3.74
N LYS A 92 5.17 11.17 4.69
CA LYS A 92 6.54 10.67 4.56
C LYS A 92 6.60 9.15 4.67
N PHE A 93 7.74 8.60 4.30
CA PHE A 93 8.04 7.17 4.34
C PHE A 93 7.59 6.52 5.65
N GLU A 94 7.87 7.14 6.79
CA GLU A 94 7.54 6.62 8.12
C GLU A 94 6.03 6.41 8.29
N LYS A 95 5.20 7.32 7.77
CA LYS A 95 3.74 7.23 7.85
C LYS A 95 3.17 6.20 6.88
N LYS A 96 3.77 6.08 5.70
CA LYS A 96 3.47 5.03 4.73
C LYS A 96 3.77 3.65 5.33
N SER A 97 4.94 3.49 5.94
CA SER A 97 5.37 2.25 6.61
C SER A 97 4.52 1.89 7.82
N GLN A 98 4.15 2.88 8.65
CA GLN A 98 3.25 2.67 9.78
C GLN A 98 1.89 2.14 9.31
N PHE A 99 1.32 2.74 8.26
CA PHE A 99 0.05 2.27 7.70
C PHE A 99 0.15 0.80 7.26
N LEU A 100 1.21 0.41 6.56
CA LEU A 100 1.41 -0.98 6.11
C LEU A 100 1.53 -1.94 7.30
N ALA A 101 2.15 -1.51 8.39
CA ALA A 101 2.20 -2.30 9.62
C ALA A 101 0.82 -2.40 10.30
N ASP A 102 0.07 -1.31 10.35
CA ASP A 102 -1.26 -1.25 10.97
C ASP A 102 -2.28 -2.15 10.25
N ILE A 103 -2.14 -2.29 8.92
CA ILE A 103 -2.98 -3.21 8.13
C ILE A 103 -2.45 -4.65 8.10
N GLY A 104 -1.34 -4.94 8.80
CA GLY A 104 -0.81 -6.28 8.97
C GLY A 104 0.03 -6.83 7.80
N LEU A 105 0.49 -5.97 6.87
CA LEU A 105 1.34 -6.42 5.75
C LEU A 105 2.76 -6.78 6.21
N PHE A 106 3.35 -6.01 7.11
CA PHE A 106 4.70 -6.27 7.62
C PHE A 106 4.83 -5.92 9.10
N PRO A 107 5.68 -6.63 9.88
CA PRO A 107 6.03 -6.19 11.22
C PRO A 107 6.78 -4.86 11.18
N ILE A 108 6.35 -3.87 11.97
CA ILE A 108 7.00 -2.54 12.05
C ILE A 108 8.50 -2.60 12.37
N GLN A 109 8.91 -3.66 13.07
CA GLN A 109 10.29 -3.92 13.48
C GLN A 109 11.24 -4.08 12.29
N THR A 110 10.75 -4.55 11.14
CA THR A 110 11.55 -4.69 9.92
C THR A 110 11.77 -3.34 9.25
N ILE A 111 10.77 -2.46 9.27
CA ILE A 111 10.83 -1.17 8.57
C ILE A 111 11.64 -0.14 9.35
N ASN A 112 11.59 -0.15 10.69
CA ASN A 112 12.40 0.76 11.51
C ASN A 112 13.92 0.55 11.37
N LYS A 113 14.35 -0.59 10.80
CA LYS A 113 15.77 -0.84 10.51
C LYS A 113 16.23 -0.23 9.17
N LEU A 114 15.29 0.17 8.31
CA LEU A 114 15.56 0.79 7.00
C LEU A 114 15.68 2.32 7.06
N THR A 115 15.27 2.94 8.18
CA THR A 115 15.33 4.39 8.42
C THR A 115 16.55 4.84 9.24
N LEU A 116 17.51 3.94 9.49
CA LEU A 116 18.77 4.23 10.20
C LEU A 116 19.88 4.71 9.26
#